data_AF-A0A2V6CPD8-F1
#
_entry.id   AF-A0A2V6CPD8-F1
#
_cell.length_a   1.000
_cell.length_b   1.000
_cell.length_c   1.000
_cell.angle_alpha   90.00
_cell.angle_beta   90.00
_cell.angle_gamma   90.00
#
_symmetry.space_group_name_H-M   'P 1'
#
loop_
_entity.id
_entity.type
_entity.pdbx_description
1 polymer ?
#
loop_
_entity_poly.entity_id
_entity_poly.type
_entity_poly.pdbx_seq_one_letter_code
_entity_poly.pdbx_strand_id
1 'polypeptide(L)'
;MSCRGNHWTREVVCRSETARSDSNGDRRRQLHKHLACDITAADLERLLRPLSIGARQPIMRYWRAVFNLGQKRGFLPRGSNPINAMHFVQTPRKEVEIINNEHVKKMLEHALENDLELLPFLVLGFFCGIRPAGELTQVLWRDVHLDGEKPEVIIRATVSKTRRMRAIELSPNAVAWLNVYRAQGGGMDGLIVKLKRYGLEGRRNVNWRAAAGKRIKWIQDGMRHTFCSNWLAFHEKIDRLVLISGHDSVDTMCSTTTKARPKRLPPPSGIFIRLQSIRKMSSDFPLPKKHQSVLRPTKPERCASLRSKGVTARKPIHELRKESGSMVNRKHGLTAAKDFLRHADIAITAAHYIDRPRQATSGLGSLLKAVDEEKIVPLAADSLGKISKPKSS
;
A
#
# COMPACT_ATOMS: atom_id res chain seq x y z
N MET A 1 -45.97 -41.08 -11.35
CA MET A 1 -44.89 -40.29 -11.97
C MET A 1 -43.70 -40.27 -11.03
N SER A 2 -42.64 -40.93 -11.48
CA SER A 2 -41.31 -40.98 -10.86
C SER A 2 -40.64 -39.60 -10.90
N CYS A 3 -39.86 -39.28 -9.86
CA CYS A 3 -38.50 -38.78 -10.02
C CYS A 3 -37.70 -39.06 -8.75
N ARG A 4 -36.98 -40.19 -8.77
CA ARG A 4 -35.81 -40.44 -7.91
C ARG A 4 -34.72 -39.42 -8.29
N GLY A 5 -34.00 -38.89 -7.30
CA GLY A 5 -32.95 -37.89 -7.55
C GLY A 5 -31.98 -37.70 -6.38
N ASN A 6 -31.11 -38.71 -6.21
CA ASN A 6 -29.77 -38.65 -5.64
C ASN A 6 -29.55 -38.08 -4.23
N HIS A 7 -29.41 -39.03 -3.29
CA HIS A 7 -28.61 -38.92 -2.08
C HIS A 7 -27.22 -38.31 -2.35
N TRP A 8 -26.97 -37.15 -1.73
CA TRP A 8 -25.63 -36.71 -1.35
C TRP A 8 -25.65 -36.33 0.14
N THR A 9 -25.82 -37.33 1.00
CA THR A 9 -25.38 -37.27 2.39
C THR A 9 -23.85 -37.31 2.39
N ARG A 10 -23.22 -36.15 2.18
CA ARG A 10 -21.83 -35.93 2.62
C ARG A 10 -21.88 -35.20 3.96
N GLU A 11 -22.09 -35.99 5.00
CA GLU A 11 -21.61 -35.67 6.33
C GLU A 11 -20.12 -35.35 6.24
N VAL A 12 -19.76 -34.07 6.31
CA VAL A 12 -18.39 -33.68 6.65
C VAL A 12 -18.31 -33.70 8.17
N VAL A 13 -18.19 -34.90 8.75
CA VAL A 13 -17.80 -35.05 10.16
C VAL A 13 -16.35 -34.59 10.26
N CYS A 14 -16.15 -33.34 10.65
CA CYS A 14 -14.84 -32.83 11.01
C CYS A 14 -14.51 -33.36 12.43
N ARG A 15 -14.01 -34.60 12.50
CA ARG A 15 -13.34 -35.11 13.71
C ARG A 15 -12.01 -34.39 13.88
N SER A 16 -11.92 -33.55 14.90
CA SER A 16 -10.65 -33.28 15.59
C SER A 16 -10.95 -33.18 17.08
N GLU A 17 -10.90 -34.34 17.74
CA GLU A 17 -10.73 -34.43 19.18
C GLU A 17 -9.37 -33.83 19.55
N THR A 18 -9.30 -33.23 20.73
CA THR A 18 -8.17 -32.43 21.27
C THR A 18 -8.09 -30.98 20.77
N ALA A 19 -8.91 -30.10 21.34
CA ALA A 19 -8.59 -28.68 21.36
C ALA A 19 -9.04 -28.06 22.69
N ARG A 20 -8.06 -27.63 23.48
CA ARG A 20 -8.22 -26.76 24.65
C ARG A 20 -9.25 -25.67 24.34
N SER A 21 -10.09 -25.36 25.33
CA SER A 21 -11.25 -24.46 25.26
C SER A 21 -10.88 -23.04 24.81
N ASP A 22 -10.73 -22.87 23.50
CA ASP A 22 -10.54 -21.57 22.88
C ASP A 22 -11.94 -20.97 22.68
N SER A 23 -12.28 -19.93 23.45
CA SER A 23 -13.65 -19.36 23.51
C SER A 23 -14.23 -18.96 22.13
N ASN A 24 -13.37 -18.75 21.13
CA ASN A 24 -13.77 -18.49 19.74
C ASN A 24 -14.17 -19.75 18.97
N GLY A 25 -13.55 -20.90 19.25
CA GLY A 25 -13.90 -22.18 18.64
C GLY A 25 -15.29 -22.64 19.10
N ASP A 26 -15.62 -22.37 20.37
CA ASP A 26 -16.89 -22.78 20.96
C ASP A 26 -18.09 -22.01 20.40
N ARG A 27 -17.94 -20.69 20.16
CA ARG A 27 -18.98 -19.87 19.50
C ARG A 27 -19.29 -20.33 18.08
N ARG A 28 -18.29 -20.77 17.31
CA ARG A 28 -18.50 -21.30 15.95
C ARG A 28 -19.24 -22.63 16.00
N ARG A 29 -18.87 -23.51 16.93
CA ARG A 29 -19.58 -24.78 17.16
C ARG A 29 -21.05 -24.59 17.49
N GLN A 30 -21.42 -23.53 18.21
CA GLN A 30 -22.83 -23.21 18.48
C GLN A 30 -23.59 -22.84 17.20
N LEU A 31 -22.96 -22.18 16.22
CA LEU A 31 -23.57 -21.88 14.92
C LEU A 31 -23.64 -23.10 13.99
N HIS A 32 -22.74 -24.08 14.15
CA HIS A 32 -22.72 -25.28 13.29
C HIS A 32 -23.97 -26.16 13.43
N LYS A 33 -24.76 -25.96 14.50
CA LYS A 33 -26.01 -26.69 14.75
C LYS A 33 -27.23 -26.09 14.03
N HIS A 34 -27.07 -24.93 13.39
CA HIS A 34 -28.14 -24.23 12.70
C HIS A 34 -27.86 -24.15 11.20
N LEU A 35 -28.90 -24.24 10.38
CA LEU A 35 -28.78 -23.92 8.96
C LEU A 35 -28.49 -22.42 8.83
N ALA A 36 -27.68 -22.06 7.84
CA ALA A 36 -27.28 -20.67 7.64
C ALA A 36 -28.46 -19.72 7.37
N CYS A 37 -29.57 -20.23 6.83
CA CYS A 37 -30.80 -19.48 6.60
C CYS A 37 -31.60 -19.19 7.88
N ASP A 38 -31.40 -19.99 8.93
CA ASP A 38 -32.15 -19.90 10.18
C ASP A 38 -31.46 -18.99 11.20
N ILE A 39 -30.22 -18.60 10.92
CA ILE A 39 -29.43 -17.75 11.82
C ILE A 39 -29.95 -16.31 11.75
N THR A 40 -30.44 -15.80 12.88
CA THR A 40 -30.94 -14.43 12.99
C THR A 40 -29.90 -13.47 13.56
N ALA A 41 -30.16 -12.16 13.46
CA ALA A 41 -29.31 -11.15 14.10
C ALA A 41 -29.27 -11.32 15.63
N ALA A 42 -30.40 -11.69 16.25
CA ALA A 42 -30.52 -11.92 17.69
C ALA A 42 -29.63 -13.08 18.17
N ASP A 43 -29.53 -14.15 17.38
CA ASP A 43 -28.63 -15.27 17.69
C ASP A 43 -27.17 -14.82 17.70
N LEU A 44 -26.77 -14.04 16.69
CA LEU A 44 -25.42 -13.50 16.58
C LEU A 44 -25.11 -12.51 17.71
N GLU A 45 -26.06 -11.65 18.07
CA GLU A 45 -25.93 -10.75 19.22
C GLU A 45 -25.75 -11.49 20.54
N ARG A 46 -26.53 -12.55 20.77
CA ARG A 46 -26.40 -13.40 21.96
C ARG A 46 -25.01 -14.02 22.05
N LEU A 47 -24.48 -14.53 20.94
CA LEU A 47 -23.13 -15.11 20.88
C LEU A 47 -22.01 -14.08 21.08
N LEU A 48 -22.23 -12.84 20.65
CA LEU A 48 -21.25 -11.75 20.74
C LEU A 48 -21.33 -10.97 22.05
N ARG A 49 -22.46 -11.03 22.78
CA ARG A 49 -22.70 -10.31 24.04
C ARG A 49 -21.57 -10.45 25.07
N PRO A 50 -20.93 -11.63 25.28
CA PRO A 50 -19.84 -11.76 26.26
C PRO A 50 -18.55 -11.03 25.87
N LEU A 51 -18.40 -10.62 24.61
CA LEU A 51 -17.17 -10.04 24.09
C LEU A 51 -17.14 -8.52 24.27
N SER A 52 -15.93 -7.96 24.39
CA SER A 52 -15.73 -6.52 24.27
C SER A 52 -16.04 -6.04 22.85
N ILE A 53 -16.40 -4.76 22.69
CA ILE A 53 -16.69 -4.15 21.39
C ILE A 53 -15.53 -4.39 20.39
N GLY A 54 -14.29 -4.27 20.85
CA GLY A 54 -13.09 -4.51 20.03
C GLY A 54 -12.97 -5.94 19.50
N ALA A 55 -13.46 -6.94 20.24
CA ALA A 55 -13.47 -8.33 19.81
C ALA A 55 -14.68 -8.69 18.94
N ARG A 56 -15.84 -8.05 19.16
CA ARG A 56 -17.07 -8.29 18.36
C ARG A 56 -16.89 -7.86 16.90
N GLN A 57 -16.31 -6.69 16.67
CA GLN A 57 -16.28 -6.04 15.36
C GLN A 57 -15.56 -6.86 14.28
N PRO A 58 -14.36 -7.42 14.51
CA PRO A 58 -13.71 -8.30 13.54
C PRO A 58 -14.51 -9.57 13.23
N ILE A 59 -15.15 -10.16 14.25
CA ILE A 59 -15.98 -11.36 14.10
C ILE A 59 -17.19 -11.04 13.22
N MET A 60 -17.89 -9.93 13.49
CA MET A 60 -19.01 -9.47 12.66
C MET A 60 -18.60 -9.22 11.21
N ARG A 61 -17.43 -8.60 10.95
CA ARG A 61 -16.91 -8.42 9.59
C ARG A 61 -16.66 -9.76 8.89
N TYR A 62 -16.09 -10.73 9.60
CA TYR A 62 -15.85 -12.07 9.08
C TYR A 62 -17.16 -12.79 8.76
N TRP A 63 -18.11 -12.84 9.70
CA TRP A 63 -19.43 -13.44 9.48
C TRP A 63 -20.17 -12.76 8.34
N ARG A 64 -20.12 -11.43 8.24
CA ARG A 64 -20.72 -10.69 7.12
C ARG A 64 -20.19 -11.19 5.78
N ALA A 65 -18.88 -11.40 5.68
CA ALA A 65 -18.25 -11.92 4.47
C ALA A 65 -18.70 -13.35 4.15
N VAL A 66 -18.85 -14.21 5.16
CA VAL A 66 -19.36 -15.59 4.99
C VAL A 66 -20.80 -15.61 4.49
N PHE A 67 -21.71 -14.85 5.13
CA PHE A 67 -23.11 -14.76 4.70
C PHE A 67 -23.23 -14.14 3.30
N ASN A 68 -22.45 -13.10 3.00
CA ASN A 68 -22.41 -12.51 1.65
C ASN A 68 -21.91 -13.52 0.60
N LEU A 69 -20.96 -14.38 0.95
CA LEU A 69 -20.51 -15.46 0.07
C LEU A 69 -21.64 -16.47 -0.18
N GLY A 70 -22.37 -16.85 0.86
CA GLY A 70 -23.55 -17.72 0.74
C GLY A 70 -24.60 -17.14 -0.22
N GLN A 71 -24.89 -15.84 -0.10
CA GLN A 71 -25.78 -15.13 -1.03
C GLN A 71 -25.26 -15.12 -2.46
N LYS A 72 -23.97 -14.82 -2.64
CA LYS A 72 -23.34 -14.80 -3.97
C LYS A 72 -23.38 -16.17 -4.65
N ARG A 73 -23.29 -17.25 -3.88
CA ARG A 73 -23.35 -18.64 -4.37
C ARG A 73 -24.78 -19.18 -4.53
N GLY A 74 -25.80 -18.42 -4.11
CA GLY A 74 -27.21 -18.85 -4.17
C GLY A 74 -27.64 -19.77 -3.04
N PHE A 75 -26.81 -19.96 -2.01
CA PHE A 75 -27.16 -20.76 -0.82
C PHE A 75 -28.07 -20.01 0.15
N LEU A 76 -28.11 -18.68 0.05
CA LEU A 76 -28.95 -17.81 0.86
C LEU A 76 -29.65 -16.78 -0.04
N PRO A 77 -30.89 -16.38 0.30
CA PRO A 77 -31.57 -15.31 -0.43
C PRO A 77 -30.78 -14.00 -0.40
N ARG A 78 -30.86 -13.20 -1.47
CA ARG A 78 -30.23 -11.87 -1.47
C ARG A 78 -30.85 -11.01 -0.37
N GLY A 79 -30.01 -10.27 0.36
CA GLY A 79 -30.46 -9.39 1.44
C GLY A 79 -30.69 -10.09 2.79
N SER A 80 -30.75 -11.41 2.86
CA SER A 80 -30.96 -12.19 4.10
C SER A 80 -29.76 -12.24 5.06
N ASN A 81 -28.77 -11.36 4.94
CA ASN A 81 -27.56 -11.43 5.76
C ASN A 81 -27.87 -10.84 7.14
N PRO A 82 -27.90 -11.65 8.22
CA PRO A 82 -28.32 -11.19 9.54
C PRO A 82 -27.41 -10.10 10.11
N ILE A 83 -26.14 -10.03 9.69
CA ILE A 83 -25.20 -8.98 10.14
C ILE A 83 -25.63 -7.58 9.69
N ASN A 84 -26.40 -7.45 8.60
CA ASN A 84 -26.85 -6.14 8.12
C ASN A 84 -27.81 -5.44 9.10
N ALA A 85 -28.53 -6.20 9.94
CA ALA A 85 -29.39 -5.66 10.98
C ALA A 85 -28.63 -5.29 12.26
N MET A 86 -27.34 -5.62 12.35
CA MET A 86 -26.52 -5.35 13.53
C MET A 86 -25.75 -4.03 13.43
N HIS A 87 -25.60 -3.34 14.56
CA HIS A 87 -24.92 -2.06 14.61
C HIS A 87 -23.39 -2.20 14.78
N PHE A 88 -22.63 -1.70 13.81
CA PHE A 88 -21.18 -1.55 13.93
C PHE A 88 -20.87 -0.25 14.70
N VAL A 89 -20.31 -0.37 15.90
CA VAL A 89 -19.77 0.78 16.66
C VAL A 89 -18.66 1.48 15.89
N GLN A 90 -18.89 2.73 15.46
CA GLN A 90 -17.82 3.56 14.92
C GLN A 90 -16.93 4.02 16.07
N THR A 91 -15.65 3.65 16.03
CA THR A 91 -14.68 4.18 17.00
C THR A 91 -14.24 5.56 16.52
N PRO A 92 -14.31 6.61 17.37
CA PRO A 92 -13.80 7.92 17.01
C PRO A 92 -12.31 7.81 16.67
N ARG A 93 -11.88 8.55 15.65
CA ARG A 93 -10.46 8.61 15.29
C ARG A 93 -9.69 9.25 16.43
N LYS A 94 -8.65 8.56 16.90
CA LYS A 94 -7.68 9.14 17.83
C LYS A 94 -6.61 9.88 17.05
N GLU A 95 -6.02 10.89 17.67
CA GLU A 95 -4.85 11.54 17.11
C GLU A 95 -3.69 10.55 16.96
N VAL A 96 -2.84 10.78 15.96
CA VAL A 96 -1.65 9.96 15.71
C VAL A 96 -0.64 10.21 16.83
N GLU A 97 -0.35 9.17 17.59
CA GLU A 97 0.71 9.16 18.59
C GLU A 97 2.03 8.69 17.97
N ILE A 98 3.14 9.32 18.40
CA ILE A 98 4.50 8.99 17.98
C ILE A 98 5.36 8.68 19.21
N ILE A 99 6.38 7.86 19.03
CA ILE A 99 7.43 7.63 20.02
C ILE A 99 8.45 8.77 19.90
N ASN A 100 8.75 9.45 21.02
CA ASN A 100 9.76 10.51 21.10
C ASN A 100 11.15 9.98 20.74
N ASN A 101 11.96 10.77 20.04
CA ASN A 101 13.32 10.45 19.61
C ASN A 101 14.24 10.04 20.77
N GLU A 102 14.08 10.63 21.96
CA GLU A 102 14.82 10.20 23.16
C GLU A 102 14.49 8.76 23.58
N HIS A 103 13.22 8.38 23.53
CA HIS A 103 12.82 7.00 23.78
C HIS A 103 13.30 6.07 22.68
N VAL A 104 13.28 6.50 21.40
CA VAL A 104 13.85 5.71 20.30
C VAL A 104 15.33 5.42 20.54
N LYS A 105 16.11 6.43 20.92
CA LYS A 105 17.53 6.26 21.26
C LYS A 105 17.72 5.23 22.37
N LYS A 106 17.01 5.38 23.50
CA LYS A 106 17.06 4.42 24.62
C LYS A 106 16.65 3.01 24.23
N MET A 107 15.65 2.86 23.34
CA MET A 107 15.24 1.54 22.84
C MET A 107 16.34 0.86 22.02
N LEU A 108 17.03 1.61 21.15
CA LEU A 108 18.13 1.09 20.32
C LEU A 108 19.34 0.72 21.20
N GLU A 109 19.72 1.57 22.14
CA GLU A 109 20.82 1.32 23.09
C GLU A 109 20.52 0.09 23.96
N HIS A 110 19.31 0.02 24.55
CA HIS A 110 18.93 -1.13 25.37
C HIS A 110 18.89 -2.44 24.56
N ALA A 111 18.47 -2.40 23.29
CA ALA A 111 18.52 -3.57 22.43
C ALA A 111 19.96 -3.98 22.12
N LEU A 112 20.84 -3.04 21.79
CA LEU A 112 22.24 -3.35 21.56
C LEU A 112 22.90 -4.05 22.76
N GLU A 113 22.62 -3.56 23.97
CA GLU A 113 23.22 -4.08 25.21
C GLU A 113 22.62 -5.41 25.68
N ASN A 114 21.29 -5.60 25.53
CA ASN A 114 20.57 -6.66 26.23
C ASN A 114 19.83 -7.62 25.29
N ASP A 115 19.63 -7.24 24.02
CA ASP A 115 18.77 -7.94 23.07
C ASP A 115 19.17 -7.66 21.61
N LEU A 116 20.35 -8.15 21.22
CA LEU A 116 20.92 -7.87 19.91
C LEU A 116 19.98 -8.26 18.75
N GLU A 117 19.26 -9.38 18.89
CA GLU A 117 18.30 -9.88 17.90
C GLU A 117 17.06 -8.98 17.70
N LEU A 118 16.71 -8.14 18.67
CA LEU A 118 15.63 -7.16 18.53
C LEU A 118 16.10 -5.90 17.78
N LEU A 119 17.40 -5.62 17.73
CA LEU A 119 17.94 -4.38 17.18
C LEU A 119 17.55 -4.15 15.71
N PRO A 120 17.70 -5.11 14.77
CA PRO A 120 17.30 -4.89 13.37
C PRO A 120 15.81 -4.57 13.20
N PHE A 121 14.94 -5.18 14.02
CA PHE A 121 13.52 -4.87 14.04
C PHE A 121 13.27 -3.41 14.44
N LEU A 122 13.98 -2.93 15.47
CA LEU A 122 13.86 -1.53 15.90
C LEU A 122 14.39 -0.55 14.86
N VAL A 123 15.59 -0.81 14.33
CA VAL A 123 16.26 0.03 13.34
C VAL A 123 15.37 0.18 12.10
N LEU A 124 14.95 -0.92 11.50
CA LEU A 124 14.13 -0.86 10.28
C LEU A 124 12.73 -0.31 10.53
N GLY A 125 12.13 -0.54 11.70
CA GLY A 125 10.85 0.06 12.03
C GLY A 125 10.93 1.58 12.22
N PHE A 126 11.98 2.11 12.87
CA PHE A 126 12.14 3.55 13.14
C PHE A 126 12.79 4.33 11.98
N PHE A 127 13.68 3.72 11.21
CA PHE A 127 14.40 4.38 10.12
C PHE A 127 13.87 4.06 8.73
N CYS A 128 13.00 3.04 8.57
CA CYS A 128 12.37 2.74 7.28
C CYS A 128 10.83 2.77 7.32
N GLY A 129 10.22 2.87 8.51
CA GLY A 129 8.75 2.91 8.64
C GLY A 129 8.03 1.68 8.11
N ILE A 130 8.72 0.54 8.02
CA ILE A 130 8.13 -0.73 7.59
C ILE A 130 7.07 -1.13 8.62
N ARG A 131 5.91 -1.64 8.17
CA ARG A 131 4.82 -1.98 9.08
C ARG A 131 5.30 -3.04 10.10
N PRO A 132 5.35 -2.73 11.41
CA PRO A 132 5.93 -3.65 12.39
C PRO A 132 5.15 -4.96 12.49
N ALA A 133 3.82 -4.88 12.42
CA ALA A 133 2.95 -6.04 12.31
C ALA A 133 2.70 -6.39 10.85
N GLY A 134 3.26 -7.53 10.41
CA GLY A 134 3.00 -8.12 9.10
C GLY A 134 4.17 -7.99 8.13
N GLU A 135 4.53 -6.78 7.70
CA GLU A 135 5.58 -6.60 6.69
C GLU A 135 6.96 -6.91 7.28
N LEU A 136 7.34 -6.25 8.38
CA LEU A 136 8.70 -6.31 8.92
C LEU A 136 9.09 -7.73 9.37
N THR A 137 8.12 -8.51 9.86
CA THR A 137 8.32 -9.91 10.28
C THR A 137 8.55 -10.87 9.11
N GLN A 138 8.41 -10.42 7.87
CA GLN A 138 8.57 -11.23 6.66
C GLN A 138 9.72 -10.72 5.75
N VAL A 139 10.43 -9.66 6.16
CA VAL A 139 11.59 -9.15 5.41
C VAL A 139 12.77 -10.09 5.62
N LEU A 140 13.48 -10.38 4.53
CA LEU A 140 14.69 -11.21 4.56
C LEU A 140 15.93 -10.31 4.51
N TRP A 141 17.04 -10.78 5.09
CA TRP A 141 18.31 -10.07 5.03
C TRP A 141 18.83 -9.87 3.60
N ARG A 142 18.55 -10.79 2.68
CA ARG A 142 18.86 -10.61 1.25
C ARG A 142 18.15 -9.42 0.59
N ASP A 143 17.07 -8.94 1.20
CA ASP A 143 16.31 -7.78 0.74
C ASP A 143 16.89 -6.46 1.31
N VAL A 144 17.96 -6.53 2.14
CA VAL A 144 18.67 -5.39 2.73
C VAL A 144 20.05 -5.26 2.07
N HIS A 145 20.25 -4.17 1.35
CA HIS A 145 21.48 -3.89 0.63
C HIS A 145 22.27 -2.83 1.41
N LEU A 146 23.23 -3.25 2.24
CA LEU A 146 23.99 -2.34 3.12
C LEU A 146 25.24 -1.75 2.46
N ASP A 147 25.97 -2.55 1.68
CA ASP A 147 27.31 -2.22 1.22
C ASP A 147 27.35 -1.56 -0.18
N GLY A 148 26.19 -1.25 -0.76
CA GLY A 148 26.08 -0.56 -2.06
C GLY A 148 26.22 0.96 -1.94
N GLU A 149 26.46 1.65 -3.07
CA GLU A 149 26.52 3.13 -3.13
C GLU A 149 25.24 3.81 -2.60
N LYS A 150 24.10 3.12 -2.73
CA LYS A 150 22.80 3.56 -2.23
C LYS A 150 22.23 2.47 -1.33
N PRO A 151 22.58 2.49 -0.02
CA PRO A 151 22.05 1.51 0.92
C PRO A 151 20.53 1.58 0.97
N GLU A 152 19.85 0.44 0.82
CA GLU A 152 18.39 0.39 0.76
C GLU A 152 17.83 -0.93 1.27
N VAL A 153 16.54 -0.92 1.60
CA VAL A 153 15.75 -2.13 1.88
C VAL A 153 14.59 -2.24 0.90
N ILE A 154 14.43 -3.42 0.31
CA ILE A 154 13.39 -3.71 -0.67
C ILE A 154 12.24 -4.44 0.03
N ILE A 155 11.06 -3.81 0.05
CA ILE A 155 9.83 -4.48 0.46
C ILE A 155 9.19 -5.09 -0.76
N ARG A 156 9.34 -6.41 -0.89
CA ARG A 156 8.78 -7.19 -2.00
C ARG A 156 7.26 -7.11 -2.02
N ALA A 157 6.68 -7.19 -3.23
CA ALA A 157 5.23 -7.22 -3.41
C ALA A 157 4.55 -8.38 -2.65
N THR A 158 5.24 -9.51 -2.48
CA THR A 158 4.74 -10.66 -1.72
C THR A 158 4.65 -10.40 -0.22
N VAL A 159 5.46 -9.48 0.30
CA VAL A 159 5.49 -9.09 1.71
C VAL A 159 4.54 -7.93 1.98
N SER A 160 4.41 -7.01 1.02
CA SER A 160 3.61 -5.80 1.22
C SER A 160 2.10 -6.08 1.29
N LYS A 161 1.43 -5.42 2.23
CA LYS A 161 -0.04 -5.49 2.38
C LYS A 161 -0.79 -5.08 1.12
N THR A 162 -0.29 -4.09 0.39
CA THR A 162 -0.91 -3.57 -0.85
C THR A 162 -0.47 -4.32 -2.10
N ARG A 163 0.39 -5.34 -1.95
CA ARG A 163 1.02 -6.09 -3.05
C ARG A 163 1.84 -5.22 -4.01
N ARG A 164 2.34 -4.08 -3.53
CA ARG A 164 3.22 -3.19 -4.29
C ARG A 164 4.64 -3.29 -3.74
N MET A 165 5.60 -3.43 -4.64
CA MET A 165 7.01 -3.37 -4.28
C MET A 165 7.41 -1.92 -4.03
N ARG A 166 8.28 -1.70 -3.04
CA ARG A 166 8.91 -0.40 -2.79
C ARG A 166 10.31 -0.57 -2.23
N ALA A 167 11.20 0.33 -2.61
CA ALA A 167 12.54 0.45 -2.04
C ALA A 167 12.56 1.64 -1.08
N ILE A 168 13.25 1.47 0.04
CA ILE A 168 13.39 2.48 1.08
C ILE A 168 14.88 2.68 1.32
N GLU A 169 15.35 3.90 1.03
CA GLU A 169 16.73 4.30 1.23
C GLU A 169 17.08 4.28 2.73
N LEU A 170 18.19 3.65 3.08
CA LEU A 170 18.69 3.59 4.44
C LEU A 170 19.49 4.85 4.73
N SER A 171 19.13 5.55 5.81
CA SER A 171 19.91 6.70 6.27
C SER A 171 21.28 6.25 6.79
N PRO A 172 22.29 7.16 6.84
CA PRO A 172 23.59 6.85 7.43
C PRO A 172 23.48 6.29 8.86
N ASN A 173 22.52 6.78 9.64
CA ASN A 173 22.25 6.28 11.00
C ASN A 173 21.75 4.84 10.99
N ALA A 174 20.83 4.49 10.07
CA ALA A 174 20.32 3.12 9.95
C ALA A 174 21.45 2.15 9.57
N VAL A 175 22.30 2.55 8.61
CA VAL A 175 23.47 1.79 8.18
C VAL A 175 24.45 1.59 9.34
N ALA A 176 24.74 2.65 10.11
CA ALA A 176 25.62 2.57 11.27
C ALA A 176 25.13 1.54 12.30
N TRP A 177 23.84 1.57 12.67
CA TRP A 177 23.28 0.60 13.62
C TRP A 177 23.29 -0.84 13.10
N LEU A 178 23.00 -1.06 11.81
CA LEU A 178 23.05 -2.40 11.21
C LEU A 178 24.50 -2.91 11.09
N ASN A 179 25.47 -2.02 10.87
CA ASN A 179 26.88 -2.38 10.91
C ASN A 179 27.34 -2.76 12.32
N VAL A 180 26.86 -2.09 13.36
CA VAL A 180 27.13 -2.48 14.74
C VAL A 180 26.52 -3.86 15.05
N TYR A 181 25.28 -4.12 14.61
CA TYR A 181 24.66 -5.45 14.73
C TYR A 181 25.52 -6.53 14.06
N ARG A 182 25.98 -6.27 12.82
CA ARG A 182 26.87 -7.15 12.07
C ARG A 182 28.20 -7.40 12.80
N ALA A 183 28.81 -6.34 13.34
CA ALA A 183 30.09 -6.43 14.04
C ALA A 183 30.03 -7.20 15.37
N GLN A 184 28.88 -7.17 16.06
CA GLN A 184 28.65 -7.94 17.29
C GLN A 184 28.24 -9.40 17.04
N GLY A 185 28.32 -9.89 15.79
CA GLY A 185 28.02 -11.28 15.46
C GLY A 185 26.52 -11.57 15.22
N GLY A 186 25.73 -10.54 14.92
CA GLY A 186 24.33 -10.70 14.56
C GLY A 186 24.12 -11.56 13.30
N GLY A 187 23.11 -12.42 13.31
CA GLY A 187 22.82 -13.33 12.19
C GLY A 187 22.16 -12.62 11.00
N MET A 188 22.91 -12.46 9.91
CA MET A 188 22.50 -11.75 8.68
C MET A 188 21.89 -12.69 7.61
N ASP A 189 21.33 -13.81 8.02
CA ASP A 189 20.78 -14.86 7.16
C ASP A 189 19.27 -15.04 7.37
N GLY A 190 18.56 -15.38 6.30
CA GLY A 190 17.12 -15.65 6.36
C GLY A 190 16.28 -14.43 6.73
N LEU A 191 15.34 -14.60 7.68
CA LEU A 191 14.44 -13.54 8.16
C LEU A 191 15.18 -12.59 9.10
N ILE A 192 14.91 -11.29 8.95
CA ILE A 192 15.40 -10.27 9.88
C ILE A 192 14.83 -10.49 11.28
N VAL A 193 13.56 -10.88 11.36
CA VAL A 193 12.89 -11.22 12.62
C VAL A 193 12.74 -12.73 12.70
N LYS A 194 13.65 -13.39 13.42
CA LYS A 194 13.60 -14.84 13.65
C LYS A 194 12.57 -15.24 14.72
N LEU A 195 12.08 -14.26 15.49
CA LEU A 195 11.12 -14.45 16.58
C LEU A 195 9.69 -14.64 16.08
N LYS A 196 8.97 -15.59 16.69
CA LYS A 196 7.51 -15.69 16.53
C LYS A 196 6.82 -14.48 17.17
N ARG A 197 5.60 -14.18 16.70
CA ARG A 197 4.81 -13.00 17.11
C ARG A 197 4.80 -12.72 18.61
N TYR A 198 4.42 -13.71 19.43
CA TYR A 198 4.33 -13.53 20.89
C TYR A 198 5.70 -13.26 21.53
N GLY A 199 6.75 -13.92 21.05
CA GLY A 199 8.12 -13.68 21.52
C GLY A 199 8.61 -12.28 21.16
N LEU A 200 8.36 -11.83 19.93
CA LEU A 200 8.69 -10.48 19.47
C LEU A 200 7.96 -9.41 20.29
N GLU A 201 6.63 -9.56 20.47
CA GLU A 201 5.84 -8.62 21.26
C GLU A 201 6.31 -8.57 22.72
N GLY A 202 6.67 -9.71 23.31
CA GLY A 202 7.25 -9.79 24.66
C GLY A 202 8.57 -9.03 24.79
N ARG A 203 9.55 -9.34 23.94
CA ARG A 203 10.87 -8.68 23.94
C ARG A 203 10.76 -7.17 23.70
N ARG A 204 9.97 -6.77 22.71
CA ARG A 204 9.68 -5.35 22.44
C ARG A 204 9.05 -4.65 23.64
N ASN A 205 8.12 -5.30 24.35
CA ASN A 205 7.48 -4.69 25.52
C ASN A 205 8.47 -4.54 26.69
N VAL A 206 9.40 -5.48 26.88
CA VAL A 206 10.49 -5.33 27.87
C VAL A 206 11.36 -4.14 27.51
N ASN A 207 11.84 -4.08 26.26
CA ASN A 207 12.64 -2.98 25.75
C ASN A 207 11.94 -1.61 25.87
N TRP A 208 10.64 -1.54 25.52
CA TRP A 208 9.85 -0.32 25.68
C TRP A 208 9.73 0.12 27.13
N ARG A 209 9.52 -0.81 28.06
CA ARG A 209 9.42 -0.50 29.50
C ARG A 209 10.75 0.00 30.06
N ALA A 210 11.88 -0.49 29.56
CA ALA A 210 13.20 0.03 29.92
C ALA A 210 13.40 1.46 29.40
N ALA A 211 12.98 1.75 28.15
CA ALA A 211 13.17 3.05 27.53
C ALA A 211 12.21 4.15 28.02
N ALA A 212 10.92 3.83 28.16
CA ALA A 212 9.85 4.78 28.44
C ALA A 212 9.24 4.63 29.85
N GLY A 213 9.56 3.55 30.57
CA GLY A 213 9.04 3.28 31.91
C GLY A 213 7.80 2.37 31.93
N LYS A 214 7.62 1.68 33.06
CA LYS A 214 6.63 0.59 33.23
C LYS A 214 5.16 1.01 33.08
N ARG A 215 4.85 2.29 33.31
CA ARG A 215 3.48 2.82 33.30
C ARG A 215 3.05 3.36 31.93
N ILE A 216 3.97 3.48 30.97
CA ILE A 216 3.66 4.03 29.64
C ILE A 216 3.21 2.90 28.71
N LYS A 217 2.00 3.03 28.15
CA LYS A 217 1.45 2.06 27.20
C LYS A 217 2.22 2.08 25.88
N TRP A 218 2.38 0.91 25.27
CA TRP A 218 2.97 0.79 23.94
C TRP A 218 2.08 1.45 22.88
N ILE A 219 2.69 2.23 21.99
CA ILE A 219 1.99 2.90 20.89
C ILE A 219 1.89 1.95 19.70
N GLN A 220 0.67 1.52 19.36
CA GLN A 220 0.43 0.64 18.22
C GLN A 220 0.84 1.34 16.91
N ASP A 221 1.60 0.65 16.06
CA ASP A 221 2.21 1.20 14.83
C ASP A 221 3.12 2.43 15.08
N GLY A 222 3.47 2.73 16.34
CA GLY A 222 4.19 3.95 16.74
C GLY A 222 5.55 4.12 16.07
N MET A 223 6.27 3.03 15.79
CA MET A 223 7.55 3.08 15.06
C MET A 223 7.38 3.68 13.66
N ARG A 224 6.37 3.21 12.93
CA ARG A 224 6.05 3.70 11.60
C ARG A 224 5.57 5.15 11.65
N HIS A 225 4.77 5.52 12.65
CA HIS A 225 4.31 6.90 12.81
C HIS A 225 5.47 7.86 13.11
N THR A 226 6.40 7.44 13.97
CA THR A 226 7.63 8.18 14.27
C THR A 226 8.47 8.39 13.02
N PHE A 227 8.73 7.32 12.25
CA PHE A 227 9.44 7.44 10.97
C PHE A 227 8.74 8.44 10.05
N CYS A 228 7.45 8.25 9.78
CA CYS A 228 6.70 9.07 8.84
C CYS A 228 6.68 10.54 9.24
N SER A 229 6.50 10.82 10.54
CA SER A 229 6.46 12.19 11.07
C SER A 229 7.82 12.87 10.98
N ASN A 230 8.90 12.19 11.38
CA ASN A 230 10.26 12.73 11.30
C ASN A 230 10.72 12.89 9.84
N TRP A 231 10.44 11.91 9.00
CA TRP A 231 10.81 11.94 7.58
C TRP A 231 10.10 13.09 6.86
N LEU A 232 8.79 13.30 7.13
CA LEU A 232 8.06 14.43 6.56
C LEU A 232 8.62 15.77 7.04
N ALA A 233 8.95 15.88 8.32
CA ALA A 233 9.51 17.10 8.90
C ALA A 233 10.89 17.45 8.30
N PHE A 234 11.72 16.45 8.03
CA PHE A 234 13.07 16.66 7.49
C PHE A 234 13.09 16.89 5.98
N HIS A 235 12.34 16.09 5.21
CA HIS A 235 12.39 16.15 3.74
C HIS A 235 11.35 17.07 3.12
N GLU A 236 10.29 17.42 3.86
CA GLU A 236 9.17 18.27 3.42
C GLU A 236 8.49 17.80 2.11
N LYS A 237 8.61 16.51 1.75
CA LYS A 237 8.15 15.93 0.48
C LYS A 237 7.10 14.82 0.68
N ILE A 238 5.85 15.22 0.90
CA ILE A 238 4.77 14.27 1.22
C ILE A 238 4.53 13.21 0.16
N ASP A 239 4.68 13.53 -1.13
CA ASP A 239 4.44 12.57 -2.22
C ASP A 239 5.47 11.43 -2.21
N ARG A 240 6.74 11.76 -1.99
CA ARG A 240 7.80 10.75 -1.83
C ARG A 240 7.53 9.89 -0.59
N LEU A 241 7.04 10.50 0.49
CA LEU A 241 6.68 9.77 1.70
C LEU A 241 5.53 8.76 1.49
N VAL A 242 4.51 9.14 0.71
CA VAL A 242 3.39 8.25 0.36
C VAL A 242 3.91 7.01 -0.38
N LEU A 243 4.83 7.21 -1.32
CA LEU A 243 5.43 6.13 -2.11
C LEU A 243 6.26 5.18 -1.24
N ILE A 244 7.18 5.68 -0.43
CA ILE A 244 8.04 4.84 0.44
C ILE A 244 7.26 4.18 1.58
N SER A 245 6.18 4.80 2.06
CA SER A 245 5.30 4.21 3.08
C SER A 245 4.33 3.17 2.51
N GLY A 246 4.17 3.13 1.18
CA GLY A 246 3.23 2.24 0.51
C GLY A 246 1.77 2.59 0.76
N HIS A 247 1.47 3.89 0.95
CA HIS A 247 0.10 4.38 1.08
C HIS A 247 -0.54 4.65 -0.27
N ASP A 248 -1.87 4.58 -0.30
CA ASP A 248 -2.64 4.84 -1.52
C ASP A 248 -2.92 6.33 -1.74
N SER A 249 -2.88 7.16 -0.69
CA SER A 249 -3.14 8.60 -0.83
C SER A 249 -2.47 9.44 0.26
N VAL A 250 -2.32 10.73 -0.04
CA VAL A 250 -1.90 11.78 0.90
C VAL A 250 -2.87 11.89 2.08
N ASP A 251 -4.18 11.79 1.83
CA ASP A 251 -5.19 11.86 2.90
C ASP A 251 -5.04 10.70 3.90
N THR A 252 -4.82 9.49 3.40
CA THR A 252 -4.52 8.34 4.25
C THR A 252 -3.22 8.56 5.03
N MET A 253 -2.18 9.11 4.40
CA MET A 253 -0.93 9.44 5.07
C MET A 253 -1.13 10.40 6.25
N CYS A 254 -1.79 11.53 5.99
CA CYS A 254 -2.05 12.58 6.97
C CYS A 254 -2.95 12.13 8.11
N SER A 255 -3.99 11.36 7.80
CA SER A 255 -4.99 10.94 8.79
C SER A 255 -4.56 9.75 9.65
N THR A 256 -3.59 8.95 9.20
CA THR A 256 -3.26 7.68 9.88
C THR A 256 -1.85 7.59 10.43
N THR A 257 -0.87 8.31 9.88
CA THR A 257 0.55 8.02 10.16
C THR A 257 1.45 9.22 10.42
N THR A 258 1.05 10.45 10.08
CA THR A 258 1.86 11.63 10.32
C THR A 258 1.23 12.52 11.37
N LYS A 259 1.96 12.78 12.46
CA LYS A 259 1.60 13.83 13.43
C LYS A 259 2.08 15.21 12.95
N ALA A 260 3.21 15.25 12.25
CA ALA A 260 3.70 16.46 11.60
C ALA A 260 2.70 16.91 10.52
N ARG A 261 2.24 18.16 10.59
CA ARG A 261 1.53 18.77 9.47
C ARG A 261 2.58 19.23 8.46
N PRO A 262 2.43 18.96 7.15
CA PRO A 262 3.25 19.64 6.16
C PRO A 262 3.08 21.15 6.38
N LYS A 263 4.16 21.94 6.32
CA LYS A 263 4.01 23.39 6.19
C LYS A 263 3.03 23.60 5.04
N ARG A 264 1.93 24.34 5.27
CA ARG A 264 1.12 24.80 4.14
C ARG A 264 2.13 25.49 3.23
N LEU A 265 2.31 24.98 2.00
CA LEU A 265 2.97 25.81 1.02
C LEU A 265 2.21 27.14 1.06
N PRO A 266 2.89 28.29 1.19
CA PRO A 266 2.21 29.54 0.91
C PRO A 266 1.51 29.34 -0.45
N PRO A 267 0.26 29.80 -0.62
CA PRO A 267 -0.32 29.85 -1.95
C PRO A 267 0.77 30.45 -2.84
N PRO A 268 1.06 29.85 -4.02
CA PRO A 268 2.20 30.23 -4.83
C PRO A 268 2.29 31.76 -4.84
N SER A 269 3.36 32.29 -4.26
CA SER A 269 3.62 33.72 -4.14
C SER A 269 3.75 34.25 -5.56
N GLY A 270 2.62 34.66 -6.12
CA GLY A 270 2.49 34.89 -7.56
C GLY A 270 1.06 34.90 -8.11
N ILE A 271 0.01 34.58 -7.33
CA ILE A 271 -1.38 34.79 -7.76
C ILE A 271 -2.19 35.47 -6.65
N PHE A 272 -1.74 36.65 -6.23
CA PHE A 272 -2.69 37.73 -6.01
C PHE A 272 -2.83 38.43 -7.36
N ILE A 273 -3.83 38.01 -8.15
CA ILE A 273 -4.31 38.90 -9.21
C ILE A 273 -4.88 40.10 -8.46
N ARG A 274 -4.08 41.18 -8.40
CA ARG A 274 -4.56 42.51 -8.05
C ARG A 274 -5.76 42.74 -8.97
N LEU A 275 -6.96 42.85 -8.39
CA LEU A 275 -8.24 43.07 -9.08
C LEU A 275 -8.23 44.23 -10.10
N GLN A 276 -7.16 45.03 -10.12
CA GLN A 276 -6.92 46.11 -11.06
C GLN A 276 -6.31 45.67 -12.41
N SER A 277 -5.65 44.51 -12.52
CA SER A 277 -5.06 44.04 -13.80
C SER A 277 -6.04 43.30 -14.72
N ILE A 278 -7.23 42.95 -14.23
CA ILE A 278 -8.31 42.41 -15.09
C ILE A 278 -8.91 43.51 -15.98
N ARG A 279 -8.76 44.80 -15.64
CA ARG A 279 -9.28 45.92 -16.45
C ARG A 279 -8.42 46.27 -17.67
N LYS A 280 -7.14 45.87 -17.72
CA LYS A 280 -6.25 46.21 -18.85
C LYS A 280 -6.13 45.11 -19.91
N MET A 281 -6.52 43.87 -19.59
CA MET A 281 -6.58 42.75 -20.55
C MET A 281 -7.94 42.64 -21.27
N SER A 282 -8.89 43.53 -20.98
CA SER A 282 -10.20 43.55 -21.64
C SER A 282 -10.29 44.49 -22.85
N SER A 283 -9.21 45.23 -23.19
CA SER A 283 -9.20 46.14 -24.35
C SER A 283 -8.81 45.44 -25.65
N ASP A 284 -8.01 44.38 -25.58
CA ASP A 284 -7.38 43.77 -26.76
C ASP A 284 -8.11 42.50 -27.23
N PHE A 285 -9.13 42.08 -26.48
CA PHE A 285 -10.08 41.04 -26.88
C PHE A 285 -11.48 41.64 -26.84
N PRO A 286 -12.06 42.04 -27.99
CA PRO A 286 -13.44 42.48 -28.00
C PRO A 286 -14.31 41.31 -27.58
N LEU A 287 -14.86 41.39 -26.37
CA LEU A 287 -15.90 40.47 -25.92
C LEU A 287 -17.07 40.59 -26.92
N PRO A 288 -17.57 39.47 -27.47
CA PRO A 288 -18.65 39.52 -28.43
C PRO A 288 -19.87 40.14 -27.75
N LYS A 289 -20.44 41.15 -28.42
CA LYS A 289 -21.67 41.82 -27.98
C LYS A 289 -22.78 40.76 -27.85
N LYS A 290 -23.47 40.82 -26.70
CA LYS A 290 -24.76 40.19 -26.34
C LYS A 290 -25.26 39.05 -27.26
N HIS A 291 -25.31 37.84 -26.68
CA HIS A 291 -26.21 36.75 -27.09
C HIS A 291 -26.32 36.49 -28.60
N GLN A 292 -25.32 35.82 -29.17
CA GLN A 292 -25.56 34.84 -30.24
C GLN A 292 -25.10 33.47 -29.75
N SER A 293 -25.98 32.49 -29.92
CA SER A 293 -25.78 31.07 -29.64
C SER A 293 -24.64 30.50 -30.50
N VAL A 294 -23.39 30.77 -30.14
CA VAL A 294 -22.25 30.04 -30.71
C VAL A 294 -22.31 28.62 -30.15
N LEU A 295 -22.89 27.71 -30.93
CA LEU A 295 -22.87 26.27 -30.69
C LEU A 295 -21.44 25.87 -30.33
N ARG A 296 -21.25 25.40 -29.08
CA ARG A 296 -19.96 24.83 -28.69
C ARG A 296 -19.70 23.64 -29.62
N PRO A 297 -18.53 23.58 -30.28
CA PRO A 297 -18.27 22.53 -31.24
C PRO A 297 -18.40 21.16 -30.57
N THR A 298 -19.12 20.27 -31.25
CA THR A 298 -19.42 18.95 -30.72
C THR A 298 -18.10 18.17 -30.52
N LYS A 299 -18.13 17.13 -29.69
CA LYS A 299 -16.94 16.28 -29.47
C LYS A 299 -16.35 15.72 -30.79
N PRO A 300 -17.17 15.30 -31.78
CA PRO A 300 -16.69 14.92 -33.12
C PRO A 300 -15.96 16.04 -33.86
N GLU A 301 -16.52 17.26 -33.92
CA GLU A 301 -15.91 18.41 -34.60
C GLU A 301 -14.55 18.78 -34.01
N ARG A 302 -14.43 18.76 -32.67
CA ARG A 302 -13.15 18.99 -31.98
C ARG A 302 -12.12 17.91 -32.30
N CYS A 303 -12.52 16.64 -32.34
CA CYS A 303 -11.63 15.56 -32.74
C CYS A 303 -11.17 15.69 -34.20
N ALA A 304 -12.05 16.09 -35.12
CA ALA A 304 -11.72 16.30 -36.53
C ALA A 304 -10.71 17.45 -36.72
N SER A 305 -10.91 18.57 -36.02
CA SER A 305 -9.98 19.70 -36.02
C SER A 305 -8.60 19.35 -35.43
N LEU A 306 -8.54 18.47 -34.43
CA LEU A 306 -7.26 18.01 -33.88
C LEU A 306 -6.53 17.06 -34.82
N ARG A 307 -7.26 16.23 -35.57
CA ARG A 307 -6.67 15.37 -36.59
C ARG A 307 -6.14 16.16 -37.78
N SER A 308 -6.84 17.20 -38.22
CA SER A 308 -6.34 18.09 -39.29
C SER A 308 -5.08 18.87 -38.87
N LYS A 309 -4.86 19.04 -37.56
CA LYS A 309 -3.64 19.61 -36.95
C LYS A 309 -2.56 18.57 -36.64
N GLY A 310 -2.70 17.33 -37.14
CA GLY A 310 -1.67 16.29 -37.02
C GLY A 310 -1.72 15.40 -35.77
N VAL A 311 -2.77 15.50 -34.94
CA VAL A 311 -2.91 14.58 -33.78
C VAL A 311 -3.43 13.22 -34.26
N THR A 312 -2.52 12.25 -34.41
CA THR A 312 -2.80 10.91 -34.96
C THR A 312 -3.44 9.94 -33.96
N ALA A 313 -3.51 10.31 -32.69
CA ALA A 313 -3.96 9.42 -31.63
C ALA A 313 -5.42 8.96 -31.77
N ARG A 314 -5.72 7.76 -31.25
CA ARG A 314 -7.07 7.18 -31.25
C ARG A 314 -8.10 8.07 -30.56
N LYS A 315 -7.70 8.78 -29.49
CA LYS A 315 -8.53 9.76 -28.76
C LYS A 315 -7.79 11.11 -28.67
N PRO A 316 -7.87 11.98 -29.69
CA PRO A 316 -7.06 13.21 -29.79
C PRO A 316 -7.18 14.15 -28.58
N ILE A 317 -8.40 14.33 -28.07
CA ILE A 317 -8.67 15.17 -26.88
C ILE A 317 -8.00 14.60 -25.61
N HIS A 318 -7.86 13.28 -25.51
CA HIS A 318 -7.24 12.64 -24.36
C HIS A 318 -5.72 12.77 -24.39
N GLU A 319 -5.09 12.75 -25.57
CA GLU A 319 -3.65 13.01 -25.70
C GLU A 319 -3.30 14.47 -25.40
N LEU A 320 -4.09 15.45 -25.85
CA LEU A 320 -3.88 16.84 -25.42
C LEU A 320 -4.05 17.02 -23.91
N ARG A 321 -4.99 16.30 -23.31
CA ARG A 321 -5.15 16.28 -21.85
C ARG A 321 -3.91 15.66 -21.15
N LYS A 322 -3.26 14.69 -21.79
CA LYS A 322 -1.98 14.12 -21.35
C LYS A 322 -0.83 15.11 -21.44
N GLU A 323 -0.64 15.72 -22.59
CA GLU A 323 0.43 16.69 -22.80
C GLU A 323 0.28 17.91 -21.87
N SER A 324 -0.93 18.46 -21.76
CA SER A 324 -1.20 19.57 -20.82
C SER A 324 -0.93 19.19 -19.36
N GLY A 325 -1.34 18.00 -18.93
CA GLY A 325 -1.01 17.47 -17.61
C GLY A 325 0.49 17.29 -17.36
N SER A 326 1.22 16.79 -18.37
CA SER A 326 2.67 16.60 -18.32
C SER A 326 3.42 17.94 -18.22
N MET A 327 3.01 18.95 -18.98
CA MET A 327 3.57 20.30 -18.90
C MET A 327 3.36 20.94 -17.52
N VAL A 328 2.18 20.81 -16.93
CA VAL A 328 1.89 21.31 -15.58
C VAL A 328 2.72 20.56 -14.54
N ASN A 329 2.86 19.24 -14.68
CA ASN A 329 3.71 18.44 -13.80
C ASN A 329 5.18 18.89 -13.88
N ARG A 330 5.71 19.10 -15.09
CA ARG A 330 7.10 19.55 -15.31
C ARG A 330 7.39 20.90 -14.67
N LYS A 331 6.42 21.83 -14.68
CA LYS A 331 6.60 23.20 -14.20
C LYS A 331 6.20 23.41 -12.73
N HIS A 332 5.20 22.67 -12.25
CA HIS A 332 4.53 22.94 -10.96
C HIS A 332 4.36 21.69 -10.09
N GLY A 333 4.86 20.53 -10.53
CA GLY A 333 4.79 19.27 -9.81
C GLY A 333 3.45 18.54 -9.91
N LEU A 334 3.44 17.34 -9.35
CA LEU A 334 2.40 16.34 -9.59
C LEU A 334 1.05 16.70 -8.96
N THR A 335 1.06 17.40 -7.83
CA THR A 335 -0.15 17.87 -7.14
C THR A 335 -0.87 18.95 -7.96
N ALA A 336 -0.11 19.92 -8.51
CA ALA A 336 -0.68 20.92 -9.40
C ALA A 336 -1.23 20.29 -10.68
N ALA A 337 -0.56 19.26 -11.21
CA ALA A 337 -1.06 18.49 -12.35
C ALA A 337 -2.33 17.71 -12.02
N LYS A 338 -2.42 17.07 -10.85
CA LYS A 338 -3.62 16.38 -10.37
C LYS A 338 -4.80 17.34 -10.28
N ASP A 339 -4.61 18.51 -9.68
CA ASP A 339 -5.66 19.51 -9.50
C ASP A 339 -6.09 20.12 -10.85
N PHE A 340 -5.13 20.45 -11.72
CA PHE A 340 -5.37 20.91 -13.09
C PHE A 340 -6.20 19.90 -13.90
N LEU A 341 -5.87 18.61 -13.80
CA LEU A 341 -6.57 17.53 -14.48
C LEU A 341 -7.84 17.07 -13.76
N ARG A 342 -8.11 17.58 -12.56
CA ARG A 342 -9.22 17.19 -11.68
C ARG A 342 -9.27 15.68 -11.42
N HIS A 343 -8.11 15.05 -11.25
CA HIS A 343 -8.07 13.64 -10.86
C HIS A 343 -8.35 13.52 -9.36
N ALA A 344 -9.16 12.54 -8.98
CA ALA A 344 -9.43 12.26 -7.57
C ALA A 344 -8.16 11.76 -6.84
N ASP A 345 -7.29 11.07 -7.56
CA ASP A 345 -6.11 10.39 -7.04
C ASP A 345 -4.84 10.83 -7.78
N ILE A 346 -3.79 11.14 -7.01
CA ILE A 346 -2.48 11.51 -7.52
C ILE A 346 -1.78 10.31 -8.19
N ALA A 347 -2.08 9.06 -7.79
CA ALA A 347 -1.53 7.87 -8.41
C ALA A 347 -1.97 7.72 -9.88
N ILE A 348 -3.17 8.17 -10.23
CA ILE A 348 -3.67 8.21 -11.61
C ILE A 348 -2.84 9.22 -12.42
N THR A 349 -2.56 10.39 -11.86
CA THR A 349 -1.67 11.38 -12.48
C THR A 349 -0.23 10.86 -12.56
N ALA A 350 0.24 10.13 -11.55
CA ALA A 350 1.57 9.54 -11.53
C ALA A 350 1.74 8.48 -12.64
N ALA A 351 0.77 7.58 -12.76
CA ALA A 351 0.84 6.45 -13.69
C ALA A 351 0.81 6.85 -15.17
N HIS A 352 0.21 8.00 -15.47
CA HIS A 352 -0.07 8.43 -16.84
C HIS A 352 0.72 9.67 -17.30
N TYR A 353 1.32 10.44 -16.38
CA TYR A 353 1.86 11.78 -16.67
C TYR A 353 3.24 12.06 -16.03
N ILE A 354 3.89 11.03 -15.47
CA ILE A 354 5.32 11.08 -15.10
C ILE A 354 6.12 10.68 -16.33
N ASP A 355 7.03 11.55 -16.78
CA ASP A 355 8.22 11.12 -17.52
C ASP A 355 8.93 10.10 -16.61
N ARG A 356 8.70 8.81 -16.85
CA ARG A 356 9.17 7.73 -15.98
C ARG A 356 10.67 7.95 -15.76
N PRO A 357 11.18 8.07 -14.51
CA PRO A 357 12.60 7.88 -14.30
C PRO A 357 12.92 6.52 -14.92
N ARG A 358 13.90 6.49 -15.84
CA ARG A 358 14.27 5.31 -16.61
C ARG A 358 14.19 4.09 -15.70
N GLN A 359 13.28 3.17 -16.00
CA GLN A 359 13.39 1.82 -15.45
C GLN A 359 14.83 1.39 -15.72
N ALA A 360 15.51 0.89 -14.70
CA ALA A 360 16.70 0.08 -14.93
C ALA A 360 16.23 -1.07 -15.83
N THR A 361 16.50 -0.92 -17.12
CA THR A 361 16.34 -1.99 -18.08
C THR A 361 17.45 -2.97 -17.73
N SER A 362 17.10 -4.24 -17.54
CA SER A 362 18.09 -5.30 -17.74
C SER A 362 18.74 -5.00 -19.09
N GLY A 363 20.06 -4.81 -19.12
CA GLY A 363 20.84 -4.27 -20.27
C GLY A 363 20.76 -5.06 -21.58
N LEU A 364 19.72 -5.88 -21.77
CA LEU A 364 19.37 -6.58 -23.00
C LEU A 364 18.91 -5.61 -24.11
N GLY A 365 18.33 -4.46 -23.75
CA GLY A 365 17.80 -3.50 -24.73
C GLY A 365 18.88 -2.84 -25.60
N SER A 366 20.09 -2.65 -25.07
CA SER A 366 21.25 -2.18 -25.83
C SER A 366 21.84 -3.28 -26.73
N LEU A 367 21.77 -4.54 -26.31
CA LEU A 367 22.20 -5.71 -27.09
C LEU A 367 21.27 -6.02 -28.27
N LEU A 368 19.98 -5.68 -28.17
CA LEU A 368 19.00 -5.88 -29.25
C LEU A 368 18.89 -4.71 -30.23
N LYS A 369 19.52 -3.56 -29.92
CA LYS A 369 19.53 -2.37 -30.79
C LYS A 369 20.73 -2.31 -31.73
N ALA A 370 21.82 -2.99 -31.38
CA ALA A 370 22.95 -3.16 -32.27
C ALA A 370 22.65 -4.33 -33.22
N VAL A 371 21.80 -4.08 -34.22
CA VAL A 371 21.89 -4.82 -35.47
C VAL A 371 22.98 -4.13 -36.29
N ASP A 372 24.23 -4.26 -35.84
CA ASP A 372 25.35 -4.14 -36.76
C ASP A 372 25.33 -5.46 -37.54
N GLU A 373 24.90 -5.42 -38.81
CA GLU A 373 24.86 -6.60 -39.68
C GLU A 373 26.24 -7.29 -39.81
N GLU A 374 27.33 -6.62 -39.44
CA GLU A 374 28.70 -7.15 -39.43
C GLU A 374 29.07 -7.99 -38.19
N LYS A 375 28.22 -8.08 -37.14
CA LYS A 375 28.52 -8.86 -35.91
C LYS A 375 27.54 -10.00 -35.64
N ILE A 376 26.89 -10.49 -36.68
CA ILE A 376 26.21 -11.79 -36.62
C ILE A 376 27.31 -12.84 -36.66
N VAL A 377 27.64 -13.46 -35.52
CA VAL A 377 28.40 -14.73 -35.53
C VAL A 377 27.43 -15.77 -36.10
N PRO A 378 27.65 -16.30 -37.31
CA PRO A 378 26.80 -17.36 -37.81
C PRO A 378 26.94 -18.54 -36.86
N LEU A 379 25.82 -19.07 -36.38
CA LEU A 379 25.83 -20.38 -35.75
C LEU A 379 26.38 -21.34 -36.81
N ALA A 380 27.57 -21.88 -36.58
CA ALA A 380 28.10 -22.95 -37.43
C ALA A 380 27.04 -24.06 -37.48
N ALA A 381 26.63 -24.41 -38.70
CA ALA A 381 25.61 -25.42 -38.98
C ALA A 381 25.92 -26.78 -38.30
N ASP A 382 27.15 -26.96 -37.87
CA ASP A 382 27.69 -28.17 -37.24
C ASP A 382 27.29 -28.34 -35.76
N SER A 383 26.68 -27.33 -35.14
CA SER A 383 26.30 -27.36 -33.71
C SER A 383 24.86 -27.76 -33.42
N LEU A 384 24.06 -28.06 -34.46
CA LEU A 384 22.81 -28.81 -34.30
C LEU A 384 23.13 -30.31 -34.23
N GLY A 385 23.55 -30.76 -33.05
CA GLY A 385 23.57 -32.17 -32.70
C GLY A 385 22.23 -32.80 -33.04
N LYS A 386 22.26 -33.85 -33.87
CA LYS A 386 21.13 -34.64 -34.38
C LYS A 386 20.01 -34.75 -33.33
N ILE A 387 18.95 -33.97 -33.50
CA ILE A 387 17.69 -34.20 -32.79
C ILE A 387 17.11 -35.47 -33.41
N SER A 388 17.37 -36.61 -32.76
CA SER A 388 16.73 -37.88 -33.09
C SER A 388 15.22 -37.73 -32.95
N LYS A 389 14.49 -37.95 -34.06
CA LYS A 389 13.03 -38.03 -34.05
C LYS A 389 12.58 -39.04 -32.99
N PRO A 390 11.52 -38.75 -32.20
CA PRO A 390 10.94 -39.74 -31.31
C PRO A 390 10.38 -40.89 -32.14
N LYS A 391 10.79 -42.13 -31.84
CA LYS A 391 10.20 -43.34 -32.43
C LYS A 391 8.73 -43.42 -32.00
N SER A 392 7.85 -43.48 -32.99
CA SER A 392 6.46 -43.87 -32.83
C SER A 392 6.37 -45.38 -32.64
N SER A 393 5.89 -45.81 -31.48
CA SER A 393 5.24 -47.10 -31.22
C SER A 393 4.55 -47.03 -29.88
#